data_AF-A0A848MFY0-F1
#
_entry.id   AF-A0A848MFY0-F1
#
_cell.length_a   1.000
_cell.length_b   1.000
_cell.length_c   1.000
_cell.angle_alpha   90.00
_cell.angle_beta   90.00
_cell.angle_gamma   90.00
#
_symmetry.space_group_name_H-M   'P 1'
#
loop_
_entity.id
_entity.type
_entity.pdbx_description
1 polymer ?
#
loop_
_entity_poly.entity_id
_entity_poly.type
_entity_poly.pdbx_seq_one_letter_code
_entity_poly.pdbx_strand_id
1 'polypeptide(L)' 'MRSSRTFSPEFKCEAADLVLDRGYSVAQACEAMGVGKIAMQH' A
#
# COMPACT_ATOMS: atom_id res chain seq x y z
N MET A 1 -21.89 6.03 -2.81
CA MET A 1 -21.02 5.86 -1.63
C MET A 1 -19.57 5.80 -2.10
N ARG A 2 -18.69 6.69 -1.60
CA ARG A 2 -17.24 6.48 -1.76
C ARG A 2 -16.90 5.25 -0.92
N SER A 3 -16.70 4.10 -1.54
CA SER A 3 -16.08 2.96 -0.87
C SER A 3 -14.71 3.43 -0.40
N SER A 4 -14.62 3.79 0.87
CA SER A 4 -13.33 3.94 1.54
C SER A 4 -12.69 2.57 1.42
N ARG A 5 -11.75 2.42 0.48
CA ARG A 5 -10.89 1.25 0.39
C ARG A 5 -10.13 1.24 1.70
N THR A 6 -10.67 0.54 2.70
CA THR A 6 -10.03 0.35 3.99
C THR A 6 -8.85 -0.56 3.73
N PHE A 7 -7.72 0.05 3.38
CA PHE A 7 -6.44 -0.63 3.44
C PHE A 7 -6.24 -1.08 4.89
N SER A 8 -5.89 -2.35 5.06
CA SER A 8 -5.65 -2.91 6.37
C SER A 8 -4.53 -2.13 7.08
N PRO A 9 -4.55 -2.04 8.41
CA PRO A 9 -3.50 -1.36 9.18
C PRO A 9 -2.09 -1.83 8.80
N GLU A 10 -1.94 -3.13 8.51
CA GLU A 10 -0.68 -3.76 8.12
C GLU A 10 -0.18 -3.20 6.79
N PHE A 11 -1.08 -3.00 5.82
CA PHE A 11 -0.74 -2.39 4.53
C PHE A 11 -0.22 -0.96 4.71
N LYS A 12 -0.82 -0.18 5.62
CA LYS A 12 -0.37 1.19 5.89
C LYS A 12 1.00 1.20 6.57
N CYS A 13 1.26 0.23 7.45
CA CYS A 13 2.56 0.06 8.10
C CYS A 13 3.66 -0.28 7.10
N GLU A 14 3.49 -1.33 6.29
CA GLU A 14 4.50 -1.71 5.29
C GLU A 14 4.72 -0.60 4.26
N ALA A 15 3.67 0.10 3.82
CA ALA A 15 3.81 1.24 2.91
C ALA A 15 4.60 2.39 3.56
N ALA A 16 4.38 2.66 4.86
CA ALA A 16 5.14 3.66 5.59
C ALA A 16 6.61 3.25 5.73
N ASP A 17 6.90 1.98 6.05
CA ASP A 17 8.28 1.47 6.11
C ASP A 17 8.97 1.56 4.74
N LEU A 18 8.28 1.21 3.65
CA LEU A 18 8.86 1.33 2.30
C LEU A 18 9.22 2.78 1.94
N VAL A 19 8.38 3.74 2.32
CA VAL A 19 8.64 5.16 2.05
C VAL A 19 9.72 5.73 2.98
N LEU A 20 9.66 5.41 4.27
CA LEU A 20 10.53 5.99 5.29
C LEU A 20 11.89 5.30 5.40
N ASP A 21 11.91 3.96 5.39
CA ASP A 21 13.11 3.15 5.58
C ASP A 21 13.84 2.91 4.25
N ARG A 22 13.09 2.57 3.18
CA ARG A 22 13.69 2.34 1.85
C ARG A 22 13.77 3.58 0.97
N GLY A 23 13.21 4.70 1.41
CA GLY A 23 13.23 5.96 0.66
C GLY A 23 12.40 5.91 -0.63
N TYR A 24 11.42 5.00 -0.71
CA TYR A 24 10.58 4.89 -1.90
C TYR A 24 9.61 6.05 -2.01
N SER A 25 9.34 6.48 -3.24
CA SER A 25 8.20 7.37 -3.47
C SER A 25 6.88 6.63 -3.21
N VAL A 26 5.81 7.36 -2.92
CA VAL A 26 4.48 6.78 -2.65
C VAL A 26 4.03 5.84 -3.78
N ALA A 27 4.36 6.16 -5.04
CA ALA A 27 4.08 5.31 -6.20
C ALA A 27 4.87 3.99 -6.17
N GLN A 28 6.18 4.06 -5.89
CA GLN A 28 7.04 2.87 -5.78
C GLN A 28 6.67 1.99 -4.60
N ALA A 29 6.30 2.59 -3.47
CA ALA A 29 5.78 1.85 -2.32
C ALA A 29 4.47 1.12 -2.69
N CYS A 30 3.57 1.77 -3.43
CA CYS A 30 2.36 1.10 -3.93
C CYS A 30 2.70 -0.06 -4.89
N GLU A 31 3.59 0.15 -5.87
CA GLU A 31 4.02 -0.92 -6.78
C GLU A 31 4.66 -2.10 -6.03
N ALA A 32 5.54 -1.83 -5.08
CA ALA A 32 6.19 -2.84 -4.24
C ALA A 32 5.19 -3.61 -3.37
N MET A 33 4.16 -2.94 -2.86
CA MET A 33 3.04 -3.55 -2.12
C MET A 33 2.08 -4.36 -3.01
N GLY A 34 2.29 -4.42 -4.33
CA GLY A 34 1.50 -5.26 -5.23
C GLY A 34 0.01 -4.88 -5.29
N VAL A 35 -0.34 -3.63 -4.95
CA VAL A 35 -1.75 -3.14 -4.91
C VAL A 35 -2.43 -3.26 -6.27
N GLY A 36 -1.68 -3.42 -7.36
CA GLY A 36 -2.20 -3.64 -8.71
C GLY A 36 -2.79 -5.03 -8.99
N LYS A 37 -2.53 -6.04 -8.14
CA LYS A 37 -2.94 -7.43 -8.40
C LYS A 37 -3.60 -8.14 -7.21
N ILE A 38 -3.11 -7.93 -5.98
CA ILE A 38 -3.55 -8.72 -4.82
C ILE A 38 -4.57 -7.97 -3.95
N ALA A 39 -4.57 -6.64 -3.95
CA ALA A 39 -5.50 -5.84 -3.12
C ALA A 39 -6.99 -5.91 -3.55
N MET A 40 -7.30 -6.56 -4.68
CA MET A 40 -8.68 -6.81 -5.14
C MET A 40 -9.09 -8.29 -5.05
N GLN A 41 -8.27 -9.16 -4.47
CA GLN A 41 -8.62 -10.57 -4.23
C GLN A 41 -8.65 -10.83 -2.72
N HIS A 42 -9.70 -10.36 -2.05
CA HIS A 42 -10.40 -11.05 -0.97
C HIS A 42 -11.75 -10.37 -0.72
#